data_AF-K2DTE8-F1
#
_entry.id   AF-K2DTE8-F1
#
_cell.length_a   1.000
_cell.length_b   1.000
_cell.length_c   1.000
_cell.angle_alpha   90.00
_cell.angle_beta   90.00
_cell.angle_gamma   90.00
#
_symmetry.space_group_name_H-M   'P 1'
#
loop_
_entity.id
_entity.type
_entity.pdbx_description
1 polymer ?
#
loop_
_entity_poly.entity_id
_entity_poly.type
_entity_poly.pdbx_seq_one_letter_code
_entity_poly.pdbx_strand_id
1 'polypeptide(L)'
;MAVALLTPFLMGLTWLEALYKALVLLVIACPCALVISTPVTVVSGLAAGARRGILIKGGTYLEDARLLKAVALDKTGTITEGKPKLVEWKVWGTGDEAATQQMAASLAGRSDHPVSKAIVQGLEVRGPEAENFKALPGRGVEGVVNGLRLVLGNHRLIHEQGLCTPDLEAELAIHEKQGRTVTLLADESRVLALFAVADTIRETSKQAIVDLKALGVTSVMLTGDNTATAKAIAAQAGIDDARGDLLPEAKLDAIKEMQKRYGATGMTGDGINDAPALAQADIGFAMGGAGTDTAMEAADVVIMNDNLERVAETVRLSKRTHAILWQNITLALGIKSVFLVMAVVGTATMWMAVFADMGASLLVVANGLRLLRGTQVEPATKPSRSETKEHAHSH
;
A
#
# COMPACT_ATOMS: atom_id res chain seq x y z
N MET A 1 -39.00 13.98 32.48
CA MET A 1 -40.00 15.03 32.80
C MET A 1 -41.42 14.64 32.43
N ALA A 2 -41.72 14.30 31.17
CA ALA A 2 -43.08 13.95 30.74
C ALA A 2 -43.74 12.86 31.60
N VAL A 3 -43.01 11.77 31.91
CA VAL A 3 -43.52 10.69 32.77
C VAL A 3 -43.81 11.17 34.19
N ALA A 4 -42.93 11.96 34.81
CA ALA A 4 -43.13 12.46 36.17
C ALA A 4 -44.34 13.41 36.30
N LEU A 5 -44.63 14.20 35.25
CA LEU A 5 -45.65 15.25 35.28
C LEU A 5 -47.02 14.77 34.77
N LEU A 6 -47.05 13.85 33.79
CA LEU A 6 -48.30 13.44 33.13
C LEU A 6 -48.90 12.16 33.72
N THR A 7 -48.09 11.23 34.23
CA THR A 7 -48.61 9.95 34.72
C THR A 7 -49.44 10.02 36.00
N PRO A 8 -49.25 10.97 36.94
CA PRO A 8 -50.18 11.17 38.05
C PRO A 8 -51.58 11.56 37.58
N PHE A 9 -51.65 12.40 36.54
CA PHE A 9 -52.90 12.92 36.00
C PHE A 9 -53.61 11.93 35.07
N LEU A 10 -52.86 11.16 34.27
CA LEU A 10 -53.40 10.25 33.26
C LEU A 10 -53.65 8.82 33.80
N MET A 11 -52.84 8.36 34.75
CA MET A 11 -52.86 6.97 35.23
C MET A 11 -53.21 6.86 36.73
N GLY A 12 -53.49 7.96 37.41
CA GLY A 12 -53.85 7.96 38.83
C GLY A 12 -52.71 7.54 39.77
N LEU A 13 -51.46 7.60 39.30
CA LEU A 13 -50.27 7.27 40.10
C LEU A 13 -49.98 8.33 41.14
N THR A 14 -49.41 7.93 42.28
CA THR A 14 -48.93 8.91 43.27
C THR A 14 -47.75 9.70 42.70
N TRP A 15 -47.56 10.94 43.17
CA TRP A 15 -46.40 11.77 42.77
C TRP A 15 -45.07 11.08 43.05
N LEU A 16 -44.99 10.30 44.14
CA LEU A 16 -43.79 9.53 44.50
C LEU A 16 -43.52 8.40 43.51
N GLU A 17 -44.54 7.65 43.10
CA GLU A 17 -44.41 6.59 42.10
C GLU A 17 -44.04 7.14 40.72
N ALA A 18 -44.64 8.26 40.32
CA ALA A 18 -44.30 8.93 39.06
C ALA A 18 -42.86 9.46 39.05
N LEU A 19 -42.39 10.00 40.19
CA LEU A 19 -41.00 10.41 40.36
C LEU A 19 -40.05 9.21 40.32
N TYR A 20 -40.37 8.11 41.02
CA TYR A 20 -39.58 6.88 41.00
C TYR A 20 -39.48 6.29 39.59
N LYS A 21 -40.60 6.17 38.86
CA LYS A 21 -40.60 5.72 37.46
C LYS A 21 -39.77 6.62 36.55
N ALA A 22 -39.82 7.93 36.75
CA ALA A 22 -39.01 8.87 35.98
C ALA A 22 -37.50 8.70 36.25
N LEU A 23 -37.10 8.43 37.50
CA LEU A 23 -35.71 8.12 37.85
C LEU A 23 -35.24 6.80 37.23
N VAL A 24 -36.07 5.75 37.27
CA VAL A 24 -35.77 4.46 36.62
C VAL A 24 -35.55 4.64 35.12
N LEU A 25 -36.42 5.40 34.44
CA LEU A 25 -36.26 5.70 33.01
C LEU A 25 -35.00 6.51 32.71
N LEU A 26 -34.64 7.47 33.57
CA LEU A 26 -33.41 8.25 33.42
C LEU A 26 -32.17 7.35 33.51
N VAL A 27 -32.14 6.41 34.45
CA VAL A 27 -31.05 5.43 34.59
C VAL A 27 -30.97 4.52 33.37
N ILE A 28 -32.10 3.99 32.89
CA ILE A 28 -32.16 3.14 31.68
C ILE A 28 -31.63 3.88 30.44
N ALA A 29 -31.87 5.20 30.36
CA ALA A 29 -31.42 6.00 29.23
C ALA A 29 -29.89 6.09 29.12
N CYS A 30 -29.14 6.03 30.23
CA CYS A 30 -27.68 6.23 30.27
C CYS A 30 -26.92 5.23 29.37
N PRO A 31 -26.31 5.65 28.24
CA PRO A 31 -25.81 4.73 27.22
C PRO A 31 -24.37 4.25 27.42
N CYS A 32 -24.05 3.70 28.59
CA CYS A 32 -22.69 3.29 28.95
C CYS A 32 -22.08 2.29 27.94
N ALA A 33 -22.83 1.23 27.62
CA ALA A 33 -22.38 0.20 26.67
C ALA A 33 -22.13 0.76 25.25
N LEU A 34 -22.94 1.72 24.82
CA LEU A 34 -22.79 2.35 23.51
C LEU A 34 -21.53 3.24 23.47
N VAL A 35 -21.32 4.05 24.52
CA VAL A 35 -20.18 4.97 24.61
C VAL A 35 -18.85 4.21 24.63
N ILE A 36 -18.76 3.08 25.33
CA ILE A 36 -17.52 2.29 25.41
C ILE A 36 -17.27 1.40 24.18
N SER A 37 -18.32 1.12 23.38
CA SER A 37 -18.25 0.22 22.23
C SER A 37 -17.19 0.64 21.20
N THR A 38 -17.25 1.90 20.75
CA THR A 38 -16.37 2.43 19.72
C THR A 38 -14.90 2.42 20.14
N PRO A 39 -14.47 3.03 21.26
CA PRO A 39 -13.06 3.07 21.62
C PRO A 39 -12.48 1.67 21.83
N VAL A 40 -13.22 0.74 22.46
CA VAL A 40 -12.71 -0.64 22.68
C VAL A 40 -12.57 -1.39 21.36
N THR A 41 -13.53 -1.26 20.45
CA THR A 41 -13.50 -1.95 19.16
C THR A 41 -12.40 -1.39 18.26
N VAL A 42 -12.29 -0.06 18.18
CA VAL A 42 -11.26 0.62 17.38
C VAL A 42 -9.86 0.33 17.91
N VAL A 43 -9.61 0.47 19.22
CA VAL A 43 -8.31 0.15 19.82
C VAL A 43 -7.96 -1.32 19.62
N SER A 44 -8.93 -2.23 19.74
CA SER A 44 -8.72 -3.65 19.44
C SER A 44 -8.35 -3.88 17.97
N GLY A 45 -8.98 -3.16 17.05
CA GLY A 45 -8.65 -3.18 15.63
C GLY A 45 -7.24 -2.65 15.34
N LEU A 46 -6.88 -1.48 15.87
CA LEU A 46 -5.55 -0.89 15.74
C LEU A 46 -4.46 -1.83 16.30
N ALA A 47 -4.69 -2.40 17.48
CA ALA A 47 -3.77 -3.37 18.09
C ALA A 47 -3.67 -4.68 17.31
N ALA A 48 -4.75 -5.12 16.65
CA ALA A 48 -4.72 -6.28 15.76
C ALA A 48 -3.93 -6.00 14.47
N GLY A 49 -4.08 -4.81 13.89
CA GLY A 49 -3.29 -4.34 12.74
C GLY A 49 -1.79 -4.26 13.07
N ALA A 50 -1.45 -3.62 14.20
CA ALA A 50 -0.06 -3.44 14.61
C ALA A 50 0.66 -4.78 14.80
N ARG A 51 0.00 -5.79 15.39
CA ARG A 51 0.55 -7.16 15.53
C ARG A 51 0.86 -7.84 14.19
N ARG A 52 0.30 -7.36 13.08
CA ARG A 52 0.47 -7.90 11.73
C ARG A 52 1.38 -7.04 10.84
N GLY A 53 2.02 -6.02 11.42
CA GLY A 53 2.87 -5.11 10.66
C GLY A 53 2.14 -3.96 9.99
N ILE A 54 0.89 -3.68 10.38
CA ILE A 54 0.06 -2.59 9.84
C ILE A 54 -0.08 -1.53 10.93
N LEU A 55 0.67 -0.44 10.83
CA LEU A 55 0.58 0.68 11.76
C LEU A 55 -0.41 1.71 11.21
N ILE A 56 -1.53 1.90 11.90
CA ILE A 56 -2.56 2.87 11.52
C ILE A 56 -2.48 4.04 12.51
N LYS A 57 -2.25 5.26 12.02
CA LYS A 57 -2.02 6.43 12.89
C LYS A 57 -3.26 6.89 13.66
N GLY A 58 -4.45 6.49 13.23
CA GLY A 58 -5.71 6.94 13.82
C GLY A 58 -6.87 5.98 13.59
N GLY A 59 -7.85 6.02 14.51
CA GLY A 59 -9.06 5.20 14.41
C GLY A 59 -9.92 5.52 13.19
N THR A 60 -9.93 6.79 12.76
CA THR A 60 -10.65 7.26 11.57
C THR A 60 -10.19 6.52 10.32
N TYR A 61 -8.88 6.42 10.07
CA TYR A 61 -8.33 5.70 8.92
C TYR A 61 -8.66 4.21 8.94
N LEU A 62 -8.68 3.60 10.14
CA LEU A 62 -9.17 2.23 10.28
C LEU A 62 -10.65 2.12 9.92
N GLU A 63 -11.49 3.10 10.26
CA GLU A 63 -12.91 3.09 9.94
C GLU A 63 -13.20 3.37 8.46
N ASP A 64 -12.43 4.28 7.85
CA ASP A 64 -12.59 4.73 6.47
C ASP A 64 -12.04 3.72 5.45
N ALA A 65 -11.08 2.88 5.82
CA ALA A 65 -10.48 1.89 4.93
C ALA A 65 -11.50 0.91 4.30
N ARG A 66 -12.65 0.66 4.92
CA ARG A 66 -13.72 -0.16 4.32
C ARG A 66 -14.42 0.52 3.14
N LEU A 67 -14.36 1.84 3.08
CA LEU A 67 -15.04 2.67 2.08
C LEU A 67 -14.25 2.74 0.77
N LEU A 68 -12.95 2.41 0.81
CA LEU A 68 -12.07 2.40 -0.35
C LEU A 68 -12.69 1.63 -1.52
N LYS A 69 -12.68 2.27 -2.68
CA LYS A 69 -13.18 1.77 -3.97
C LYS A 69 -12.08 1.62 -5.00
N ALA A 70 -11.03 2.41 -4.89
CA ALA A 70 -9.85 2.27 -5.71
C ALA A 70 -8.57 2.42 -4.87
N VAL A 71 -7.50 1.78 -5.31
CA VAL A 71 -6.15 1.97 -4.76
C VAL A 71 -5.19 2.20 -5.91
N ALA A 72 -4.54 3.37 -5.89
CA ALA A 72 -3.41 3.67 -6.75
C ALA A 72 -2.15 2.99 -6.21
N LEU A 73 -1.50 2.22 -7.05
CA LEU A 73 -0.31 1.45 -6.73
C LEU A 73 0.90 2.07 -7.44
N ASP A 74 1.89 2.52 -6.67
CA ASP A 74 3.19 2.82 -7.26
C ASP A 74 3.86 1.53 -7.75
N LYS A 75 4.68 1.64 -8.79
CA LYS A 75 5.35 0.47 -9.39
C LYS A 75 6.56 0.07 -8.56
N THR A 76 7.51 0.99 -8.37
CA THR A 76 8.86 0.68 -7.90
C THR A 76 8.85 0.44 -6.39
N GLY A 77 9.38 -0.70 -5.94
CA GLY A 77 9.43 -1.03 -4.51
C GLY A 77 8.12 -1.48 -3.89
N THR A 78 6.97 -1.14 -4.50
CA THR A 78 5.63 -1.58 -4.07
C THR A 78 5.18 -2.83 -4.83
N ILE A 79 4.90 -2.73 -6.14
CA ILE A 79 4.50 -3.89 -6.94
C ILE A 79 5.71 -4.77 -7.24
N THR A 80 6.84 -4.13 -7.52
CA THR A 80 8.12 -4.77 -7.80
C THR A 80 9.02 -4.82 -6.57
N GLU A 81 10.11 -5.58 -6.63
CA GLU A 81 11.08 -5.71 -5.54
C GLU A 81 11.84 -4.41 -5.24
N GLY A 82 11.84 -3.44 -6.16
CA GLY A 82 12.65 -2.22 -6.07
C GLY A 82 14.15 -2.51 -6.24
N LYS A 83 14.48 -3.69 -6.78
CA LYS A 83 15.85 -4.20 -6.95
C LYS A 83 16.05 -4.54 -8.42
N PRO A 84 16.25 -3.52 -9.27
CA PRO A 84 16.48 -3.73 -10.69
C PRO A 84 17.68 -4.66 -10.91
N LYS A 85 17.58 -5.54 -11.90
CA LYS A 85 18.66 -6.43 -12.34
C LYS A 85 18.90 -6.27 -13.83
N LEU A 86 20.16 -6.29 -14.23
CA LEU A 86 20.51 -6.40 -15.65
C LEU A 86 20.05 -7.77 -16.15
N VAL A 87 19.07 -7.78 -17.05
CA VAL A 87 18.52 -9.01 -17.62
C VAL A 87 19.18 -9.35 -18.94
N GLU A 88 19.60 -8.33 -19.69
CA GLU A 88 20.19 -8.49 -21.00
C GLU A 88 21.01 -7.25 -21.32
N TRP A 89 22.11 -7.44 -22.03
CA TRP A 89 22.84 -6.35 -22.65
C TRP A 89 23.44 -6.82 -23.96
N LYS A 90 23.65 -5.89 -24.88
CA LYS A 90 24.28 -6.18 -26.16
C LYS A 90 25.05 -4.98 -26.67
N VAL A 91 26.15 -5.25 -27.37
CA VAL A 91 26.83 -4.25 -28.18
C VAL A 91 25.94 -3.87 -29.35
N TRP A 92 25.89 -2.57 -29.64
CA TRP A 92 25.18 -2.03 -30.79
C TRP A 92 26.19 -1.65 -31.89
N GLY A 93 26.00 -2.19 -33.09
CA GLY A 93 26.94 -2.02 -34.20
C GLY A 93 28.19 -2.89 -34.09
N THR A 94 29.36 -2.34 -34.42
CA THR A 94 30.63 -3.08 -34.54
C THR A 94 31.62 -2.80 -33.40
N GLY A 95 31.12 -2.49 -32.21
CA GLY A 95 31.95 -2.22 -31.03
C GLY A 95 32.67 -3.46 -30.50
N ASP A 96 33.79 -3.26 -29.81
CA ASP A 96 34.42 -4.32 -29.02
C ASP A 96 33.62 -4.54 -27.74
N GLU A 97 33.18 -5.77 -27.52
CA GLU A 97 32.36 -6.17 -26.37
C GLU A 97 33.07 -5.90 -25.03
N ALA A 98 34.36 -6.25 -24.94
CA ALA A 98 35.13 -6.10 -23.70
C ALA A 98 35.35 -4.62 -23.36
N ALA A 99 35.75 -3.81 -24.35
CA ALA A 99 35.92 -2.37 -24.16
C ALA A 99 34.59 -1.68 -23.80
N THR A 100 33.49 -2.06 -24.46
CA THR A 100 32.17 -1.48 -24.25
C THR A 100 31.64 -1.78 -22.85
N GLN A 101 31.85 -3.02 -22.38
CA GLN A 101 31.52 -3.45 -21.02
C GLN A 101 32.29 -2.65 -19.97
N GLN A 102 33.60 -2.47 -20.16
CA GLN A 102 34.44 -1.67 -19.24
C GLN A 102 33.99 -0.21 -19.19
N MET A 103 33.74 0.41 -20.36
CA MET A 103 33.28 1.79 -20.46
C MET A 103 31.92 2.01 -19.76
N ALA A 104 30.98 1.07 -19.95
CA ALA A 104 29.70 1.12 -19.27
C ALA A 104 29.86 0.99 -17.75
N ALA A 105 30.69 0.05 -17.28
CA ALA A 105 30.97 -0.14 -15.85
C ALA A 105 31.61 1.10 -15.21
N SER A 106 32.52 1.78 -15.93
CA SER A 106 33.15 3.03 -15.48
C SER A 106 32.15 4.15 -15.20
N LEU A 107 31.23 4.40 -16.14
CA LEU A 107 30.20 5.43 -15.99
C LEU A 107 29.16 5.04 -14.94
N ALA A 108 28.66 3.81 -15.01
CA ALA A 108 27.61 3.33 -14.11
C ALA A 108 28.09 3.23 -12.66
N GLY A 109 29.37 2.91 -12.42
CA GLY A 109 29.98 2.78 -11.09
C GLY A 109 30.07 4.07 -10.29
N ARG A 110 29.94 5.23 -10.94
CA ARG A 110 29.93 6.56 -10.31
C ARG A 110 28.54 7.05 -9.94
N SER A 111 27.49 6.36 -10.39
CA SER A 111 26.10 6.76 -10.21
C SER A 111 25.45 6.00 -9.05
N ASP A 112 24.76 6.71 -8.18
CA ASP A 112 23.97 6.11 -7.11
C ASP A 112 22.61 5.55 -7.55
N HIS A 113 22.25 5.79 -8.82
CA HIS A 113 20.95 5.39 -9.36
C HIS A 113 20.80 3.85 -9.37
N PRO A 114 19.65 3.30 -8.94
CA PRO A 114 19.43 1.84 -8.89
C PRO A 114 19.71 1.12 -10.22
N VAL A 115 19.32 1.72 -11.35
CA VAL A 115 19.59 1.15 -12.69
C VAL A 115 21.08 1.09 -12.99
N SER A 116 21.86 2.11 -12.62
CA SER A 116 23.32 2.10 -12.81
C SER A 116 23.98 1.03 -11.95
N LYS A 117 23.55 0.88 -10.69
CA LYS A 117 24.01 -0.20 -9.81
C LYS A 117 23.69 -1.58 -10.37
N ALA A 118 22.50 -1.76 -10.94
CA ALA A 118 22.10 -3.01 -11.61
C ALA A 118 22.99 -3.35 -12.81
N ILE A 119 23.35 -2.36 -13.62
CA ILE A 119 24.27 -2.53 -14.76
C ILE A 119 25.66 -2.96 -14.26
N VAL A 120 26.25 -2.24 -13.29
CA VAL A 120 27.59 -2.57 -12.76
C VAL A 120 27.62 -3.98 -12.17
N GLN A 121 26.59 -4.34 -11.39
CA GLN A 121 26.50 -5.67 -10.78
C GLN A 121 26.34 -6.76 -11.85
N GLY A 122 25.51 -6.54 -12.88
CA GLY A 122 25.28 -7.53 -13.92
C GLY A 122 26.42 -7.68 -14.92
N LEU A 123 27.28 -6.66 -15.07
CA LEU A 123 28.45 -6.74 -15.93
C LEU A 123 29.64 -7.44 -15.27
N GLU A 124 29.67 -7.57 -13.94
CA GLU A 124 30.74 -8.25 -13.18
C GLU A 124 32.19 -7.82 -13.53
N VAL A 125 32.37 -6.62 -14.09
CA VAL A 125 33.66 -6.09 -14.55
C VAL A 125 33.92 -4.73 -13.90
N ARG A 126 35.20 -4.45 -13.61
CA ARG A 126 35.66 -3.11 -13.22
C ARG A 126 36.27 -2.41 -14.42
N GLY A 127 35.74 -1.24 -14.74
CA GLY A 127 36.31 -0.34 -15.73
C GLY A 127 37.31 0.66 -15.11
N PRO A 128 38.09 1.37 -15.95
CA PRO A 128 38.93 2.49 -15.51
C PRO A 128 38.10 3.62 -14.89
N GLU A 129 38.73 4.53 -14.14
CA GLU A 129 38.01 5.64 -13.52
C GLU A 129 37.49 6.61 -14.60
N ALA A 130 36.21 7.00 -14.50
CA ALA A 130 35.64 8.01 -15.37
C ALA A 130 36.02 9.43 -14.89
N GLU A 131 36.54 10.23 -15.80
CA GLU A 131 36.87 11.65 -15.60
C GLU A 131 35.67 12.54 -15.96
N ASN A 132 35.62 13.76 -15.42
CA ASN A 132 34.58 14.76 -15.71
C ASN A 132 33.13 14.22 -15.60
N PHE A 133 32.90 13.33 -14.63
CA PHE A 133 31.59 12.73 -14.42
C PHE A 133 30.54 13.77 -14.06
N LYS A 134 29.39 13.72 -14.74
CA LYS A 134 28.25 14.60 -14.49
C LYS A 134 26.94 13.84 -14.59
N ALA A 135 26.10 14.02 -13.58
CA ALA A 135 24.73 13.52 -13.61
C ALA A 135 23.84 14.46 -14.43
N LEU A 136 23.00 13.87 -15.29
CA LEU A 136 21.99 14.57 -16.10
C LEU A 136 20.60 14.16 -15.57
N PRO A 137 19.96 14.95 -14.69
CA PRO A 137 18.69 14.59 -14.06
C PRO A 137 17.62 14.22 -15.09
N GLY A 138 16.98 13.06 -14.89
CA GLY A 138 15.95 12.52 -15.79
C GLY A 138 16.45 12.05 -17.16
N ARG A 139 17.77 12.02 -17.41
CA ARG A 139 18.37 11.67 -18.71
C ARG A 139 19.43 10.59 -18.60
N GLY A 140 20.32 10.66 -17.61
CA GLY A 140 21.42 9.70 -17.45
C GLY A 140 22.65 10.31 -16.82
N VAL A 141 23.82 9.85 -17.23
CA VAL A 141 25.14 10.33 -16.79
C VAL A 141 26.06 10.53 -17.99
N GLU A 142 26.97 11.50 -17.91
CA GLU A 142 28.03 11.73 -18.89
C GLU A 142 29.41 11.72 -18.22
N GLY A 143 30.44 11.38 -18.97
CA GLY A 143 31.83 11.38 -18.49
C GLY A 143 32.82 11.03 -19.58
N VAL A 144 34.10 11.05 -19.24
CA VAL A 144 35.20 10.73 -20.15
C VAL A 144 35.89 9.44 -19.67
N VAL A 145 36.01 8.46 -20.56
CA VAL A 145 36.68 7.19 -20.28
C VAL A 145 37.69 6.93 -21.40
N ASN A 146 38.95 6.69 -21.06
CA ASN A 146 40.04 6.51 -22.04
C ASN A 146 40.13 7.65 -23.08
N GLY A 147 39.83 8.89 -22.66
CA GLY A 147 39.82 10.07 -23.54
C GLY A 147 38.58 10.20 -24.44
N LEU A 148 37.63 9.27 -24.38
CA LEU A 148 36.37 9.32 -25.14
C LEU A 148 35.25 9.90 -24.28
N ARG A 149 34.53 10.89 -24.82
CA ARG A 149 33.31 11.41 -24.19
C ARG A 149 32.17 10.43 -24.41
N LEU A 150 31.58 9.96 -23.33
CA LEU A 150 30.54 8.95 -23.33
C LEU A 150 29.34 9.40 -22.51
N VAL A 151 28.17 8.96 -22.93
CA VAL A 151 26.92 9.12 -22.21
C VAL A 151 26.29 7.76 -21.95
N LEU A 152 25.72 7.59 -20.75
CA LEU A 152 24.91 6.43 -20.38
C LEU A 152 23.55 6.95 -19.94
N GLY A 153 22.51 6.75 -20.76
CA GLY A 153 21.22 7.40 -20.54
C GLY A 153 20.01 6.72 -21.18
N ASN A 154 18.84 7.31 -20.98
CA ASN A 154 17.57 6.83 -21.51
C ASN A 154 17.40 7.14 -23.00
N HIS A 155 16.35 6.58 -23.62
CA HIS A 155 16.01 6.81 -25.02
C HIS A 155 15.88 8.31 -25.36
N ARG A 156 15.32 9.13 -24.46
CA ARG A 156 15.17 10.58 -24.67
C ARG A 156 16.51 11.28 -24.90
N LEU A 157 17.54 10.96 -24.13
CA LEU A 157 18.87 11.55 -24.30
C LEU A 157 19.46 11.23 -25.68
N ILE A 158 19.36 9.97 -26.11
CA ILE A 158 19.89 9.50 -27.40
C ILE A 158 19.13 10.13 -28.58
N HIS A 159 17.80 10.25 -28.45
CA HIS A 159 16.97 10.92 -29.44
C HIS A 159 17.32 12.41 -29.57
N GLU A 160 17.51 13.12 -28.45
CA GLU A 160 17.92 14.53 -28.45
C GLU A 160 19.31 14.74 -29.08
N GLN A 161 20.19 13.75 -29.02
CA GLN A 161 21.50 13.76 -29.68
C GLN A 161 21.45 13.35 -31.17
N GLY A 162 20.28 12.97 -31.69
CA GLY A 162 20.12 12.54 -33.08
C GLY A 162 20.75 11.19 -33.39
N LEU A 163 20.97 10.35 -32.36
CA LEU A 163 21.64 9.05 -32.48
C LEU A 163 20.66 7.87 -32.63
N CYS A 164 19.35 8.14 -32.65
CA CYS A 164 18.33 7.11 -32.86
C CYS A 164 18.30 6.65 -34.32
N THR A 165 18.27 5.33 -34.50
CA THR A 165 18.10 4.66 -35.80
C THR A 165 16.83 3.82 -35.77
N PRO A 166 16.17 3.57 -36.93
CA PRO A 166 14.96 2.76 -36.97
C PRO A 166 15.13 1.36 -36.35
N ASP A 167 16.29 0.74 -36.55
CA ASP A 167 16.62 -0.57 -35.99
C ASP A 167 16.73 -0.51 -34.45
N LEU A 168 17.29 0.59 -33.92
CA LEU A 168 17.39 0.80 -32.47
C LEU A 168 16.00 1.01 -31.86
N GLU A 169 15.15 1.80 -32.50
CA GLU A 169 13.77 2.00 -32.04
C GLU A 169 12.97 0.69 -32.03
N ALA A 170 13.15 -0.14 -33.06
CA ALA A 170 12.52 -1.46 -33.12
C ALA A 170 12.98 -2.35 -31.95
N GLU A 171 14.27 -2.33 -31.62
CA GLU A 171 14.82 -3.09 -30.49
C GLU A 171 14.31 -2.57 -29.15
N LEU A 172 14.31 -1.25 -28.95
CA LEU A 172 13.79 -0.62 -27.74
C LEU A 172 12.34 -1.04 -27.50
N ALA A 173 11.51 -1.03 -28.55
CA ALA A 173 10.12 -1.45 -28.46
C ALA A 173 9.94 -2.91 -28.03
N ILE A 174 10.88 -3.81 -28.35
CA ILE A 174 10.83 -5.21 -27.89
C ILE A 174 11.03 -5.29 -26.38
N HIS A 175 12.08 -4.63 -25.87
CA HIS A 175 12.37 -4.61 -24.44
C HIS A 175 11.30 -3.88 -23.62
N GLU A 176 10.77 -2.76 -24.12
CA GLU A 176 9.69 -2.02 -23.46
C GLU A 176 8.40 -2.86 -23.36
N LYS A 177 8.05 -3.62 -24.40
CA LYS A 177 6.92 -4.57 -24.38
C LYS A 177 7.10 -5.68 -23.34
N GLN A 178 8.34 -6.00 -22.99
CA GLN A 178 8.67 -6.97 -21.95
C GLN A 178 8.71 -6.34 -20.54
N GLY A 179 8.46 -5.04 -20.42
CA GLY A 179 8.52 -4.32 -19.14
C GLY A 179 9.94 -4.03 -18.68
N ARG A 180 10.90 -3.98 -19.61
CA ARG A 180 12.32 -3.72 -19.32
C ARG A 180 12.62 -2.24 -19.57
N THR A 181 13.30 -1.61 -18.62
CA THR A 181 13.86 -0.27 -18.78
C THR A 181 15.18 -0.39 -19.53
N VAL A 182 15.32 0.35 -20.63
CA VAL A 182 16.53 0.31 -21.45
C VAL A 182 17.41 1.54 -21.20
N THR A 183 18.69 1.30 -20.98
CA THR A 183 19.74 2.32 -20.91
C THR A 183 20.72 2.11 -22.04
N LEU A 184 21.13 3.20 -22.69
CA LEU A 184 21.98 3.18 -23.87
C LEU A 184 23.32 3.83 -23.53
N LEU A 185 24.42 3.19 -23.95
CA LEU A 185 25.75 3.78 -23.94
C LEU A 185 26.02 4.33 -25.34
N ALA A 186 26.44 5.60 -25.43
CA ALA A 186 26.75 6.25 -26.70
C ALA A 186 27.99 7.13 -26.58
N ASP A 187 28.68 7.30 -27.71
CA ASP A 187 29.66 8.35 -27.94
C ASP A 187 29.01 9.54 -28.69
N GLU A 188 29.80 10.53 -29.11
CA GLU A 188 29.28 11.72 -29.81
C GLU A 188 28.65 11.42 -31.19
N SER A 189 28.92 10.24 -31.76
CA SER A 189 28.58 9.88 -33.14
C SER A 189 27.63 8.69 -33.27
N ARG A 190 27.58 7.79 -32.27
CA ARG A 190 26.80 6.55 -32.33
C ARG A 190 26.50 5.94 -30.97
N VAL A 191 25.49 5.08 -30.95
CA VAL A 191 25.19 4.17 -29.84
C VAL A 191 26.13 2.96 -29.89
N LEU A 192 26.76 2.66 -28.76
CA LEU A 192 27.74 1.58 -28.57
C LEU A 192 27.14 0.33 -27.95
N ALA A 193 26.18 0.48 -27.04
CA ALA A 193 25.53 -0.66 -26.39
C ALA A 193 24.16 -0.31 -25.83
N LEU A 194 23.39 -1.37 -25.63
CA LEU A 194 22.08 -1.38 -25.01
C LEU A 194 22.12 -2.25 -23.76
N PHE A 195 21.59 -1.74 -22.66
CA PHE A 195 21.47 -2.43 -21.37
C PHE A 195 20.00 -2.45 -20.97
N ALA A 196 19.40 -3.64 -20.95
CA ALA A 196 18.03 -3.86 -20.52
C ALA A 196 18.02 -4.30 -19.05
N VAL A 197 17.34 -3.49 -18.23
CA VAL A 197 17.21 -3.70 -16.79
C VAL A 197 15.74 -3.94 -16.48
N ALA A 198 15.45 -4.97 -15.69
CA ALA A 198 14.09 -5.27 -15.26
C ALA A 198 14.01 -5.28 -13.74
N ASP A 199 12.89 -4.82 -13.20
CA ASP A 199 12.55 -5.04 -11.81
C ASP A 199 11.53 -6.18 -11.72
N THR A 200 11.75 -7.11 -10.81
CA THR A 200 10.94 -8.33 -10.72
C THR A 200 9.66 -8.03 -9.94
N ILE A 201 8.52 -8.50 -10.45
CA ILE A 201 7.24 -8.39 -9.74
C ILE A 201 7.24 -9.33 -8.55
N ARG A 202 6.79 -8.87 -7.39
CA ARG A 202 6.64 -9.73 -6.21
C ARG A 202 5.45 -10.66 -6.43
N GLU A 203 5.60 -11.95 -6.15
CA GLU A 203 4.47 -12.89 -6.22
C GLU A 203 3.34 -12.51 -5.26
N THR A 204 3.68 -11.96 -4.09
CA THR A 204 2.70 -11.42 -3.14
C THR A 204 1.90 -10.24 -3.70
N SER A 205 2.46 -9.46 -4.64
CA SER A 205 1.74 -8.35 -5.28
C SER A 205 0.59 -8.87 -6.15
N LYS A 206 0.79 -9.96 -6.90
CA LYS A 206 -0.28 -10.58 -7.72
C LYS A 206 -1.43 -11.04 -6.84
N GLN A 207 -1.12 -11.73 -5.74
CA GLN A 207 -2.13 -12.18 -4.78
C GLN A 207 -2.86 -11.00 -4.13
N ALA A 208 -2.14 -9.93 -3.78
CA ALA A 208 -2.75 -8.73 -3.22
C ALA A 208 -3.77 -8.07 -4.17
N ILE A 209 -3.46 -8.02 -5.47
CA ILE A 209 -4.36 -7.45 -6.49
C ILE A 209 -5.64 -8.29 -6.62
N VAL A 210 -5.51 -9.63 -6.59
CA VAL A 210 -6.66 -10.55 -6.57
C VAL A 210 -7.52 -10.32 -5.32
N ASP A 211 -6.89 -10.22 -4.15
CA ASP A 211 -7.57 -9.97 -2.89
C ASP A 211 -8.30 -8.61 -2.87
N LEU A 212 -7.67 -7.55 -3.41
CA LEU A 212 -8.29 -6.23 -3.54
C LEU A 212 -9.52 -6.28 -4.47
N LYS A 213 -9.41 -6.95 -5.61
CA LYS A 213 -10.51 -7.14 -6.56
C LYS A 213 -11.67 -7.90 -5.91
N ALA A 214 -11.39 -8.96 -5.16
CA ALA A 214 -12.40 -9.71 -4.39
C ALA A 214 -13.11 -8.87 -3.31
N LEU A 215 -12.43 -7.83 -2.79
CA LEU A 215 -13.00 -6.88 -1.84
C LEU A 215 -13.81 -5.75 -2.51
N GLY A 216 -13.87 -5.72 -3.85
CA GLY A 216 -14.51 -4.68 -4.63
C GLY A 216 -13.69 -3.39 -4.73
N VAL A 217 -12.36 -3.50 -4.59
CA VAL A 217 -11.41 -2.38 -4.69
C VAL A 217 -10.66 -2.49 -6.01
N THR A 218 -10.74 -1.45 -6.84
CA THR A 218 -10.07 -1.40 -8.15
C THR A 218 -8.62 -0.97 -7.99
N SER A 219 -7.68 -1.78 -8.47
CA SER A 219 -6.26 -1.41 -8.49
C SER A 219 -5.93 -0.62 -9.76
N VAL A 220 -5.21 0.49 -9.61
CA VAL A 220 -4.69 1.31 -10.73
C VAL A 220 -3.20 1.50 -10.53
N MET A 221 -2.37 1.25 -11.54
CA MET A 221 -0.92 1.47 -11.43
C MET A 221 -0.55 2.88 -11.90
N LEU A 222 0.21 3.62 -11.08
CA LEU A 222 0.77 4.92 -11.43
C LEU A 222 2.30 4.84 -11.41
N THR A 223 2.97 5.24 -12.48
CA THR A 223 4.44 5.20 -12.54
C THR A 223 5.03 6.29 -13.42
N GLY A 224 6.27 6.68 -13.11
CA GLY A 224 7.06 7.58 -13.96
C GLY A 224 7.76 6.88 -15.12
N ASP A 225 7.75 5.54 -15.16
CA ASP A 225 8.23 4.77 -16.30
C ASP A 225 7.36 4.97 -17.53
N ASN A 226 7.89 4.67 -18.71
CA ASN A 226 7.15 4.81 -19.95
C ASN A 226 5.86 3.97 -19.97
N THR A 227 4.89 4.44 -20.75
CA THR A 227 3.57 3.83 -20.86
C THR A 227 3.61 2.35 -21.31
N ALA A 228 4.57 1.97 -22.16
CA ALA A 228 4.72 0.60 -22.64
C ALA A 228 5.13 -0.35 -21.50
N THR A 229 6.12 0.04 -20.71
CA THR A 229 6.62 -0.70 -19.54
C THR A 229 5.53 -0.81 -18.47
N ALA A 230 4.84 0.30 -18.19
CA ALA A 230 3.72 0.32 -17.24
C ALA A 230 2.64 -0.71 -17.60
N LYS A 231 2.24 -0.76 -18.89
CA LYS A 231 1.24 -1.72 -19.38
C LYS A 231 1.74 -3.17 -19.31
N ALA A 232 3.01 -3.41 -19.63
CA ALA A 232 3.59 -4.74 -19.58
C ALA A 232 3.62 -5.29 -18.13
N ILE A 233 4.09 -4.48 -17.17
CA ILE A 233 4.11 -4.85 -15.75
C ILE A 233 2.69 -5.00 -15.19
N ALA A 234 1.77 -4.12 -15.60
CA ALA A 234 0.37 -4.21 -15.18
C ALA A 234 -0.31 -5.50 -15.65
N ALA A 235 -0.09 -5.90 -16.90
CA ALA A 235 -0.60 -7.15 -17.43
C ALA A 235 -0.06 -8.37 -16.66
N GLN A 236 1.23 -8.35 -16.31
CA GLN A 236 1.84 -9.42 -15.50
C GLN A 236 1.32 -9.45 -14.06
N ALA A 237 0.99 -8.29 -13.49
CA ALA A 237 0.44 -8.16 -12.13
C ALA A 237 -1.08 -8.40 -12.06
N GLY A 238 -1.79 -8.36 -13.19
CA GLY A 238 -3.25 -8.48 -13.27
C GLY A 238 -4.00 -7.17 -13.03
N ILE A 239 -3.38 -6.03 -13.36
CA ILE A 239 -3.96 -4.68 -13.23
C ILE A 239 -4.49 -4.21 -14.59
N ASP A 240 -5.76 -3.79 -14.62
CA ASP A 240 -6.46 -3.40 -15.85
C ASP A 240 -6.17 -1.95 -16.28
N ASP A 241 -5.93 -1.03 -15.33
CA ASP A 241 -5.64 0.40 -15.58
C ASP A 241 -4.22 0.75 -15.11
N ALA A 242 -3.35 1.14 -16.05
CA ALA A 242 -1.97 1.49 -15.80
C ALA A 242 -1.57 2.75 -16.57
N ARG A 243 -0.99 3.71 -15.84
CA ARG A 243 -0.64 5.04 -16.33
C ARG A 243 0.86 5.26 -16.14
N GLY A 244 1.57 5.37 -17.25
CA GLY A 244 3.01 5.68 -17.29
C GLY A 244 3.27 7.15 -17.60
N ASP A 245 4.55 7.51 -17.66
CA ASP A 245 5.07 8.84 -17.98
C ASP A 245 4.57 9.94 -17.00
N LEU A 246 4.27 9.55 -15.76
CA LEU A 246 3.73 10.47 -14.75
C LEU A 246 4.85 11.16 -13.95
N LEU A 247 4.84 12.49 -13.99
CA LEU A 247 5.53 13.34 -13.01
C LEU A 247 4.77 13.35 -11.67
N PRO A 248 5.41 13.75 -10.55
CA PRO A 248 4.74 13.82 -9.24
C PRO A 248 3.42 14.60 -9.24
N GLU A 249 3.34 15.72 -9.95
CA GLU A 249 2.13 16.54 -10.09
C GLU A 249 1.05 15.79 -10.88
N ALA A 250 1.44 15.07 -11.93
CA ALA A 250 0.53 14.27 -12.74
C ALA A 250 -0.04 13.06 -11.97
N LYS A 251 0.75 12.47 -11.05
CA LYS A 251 0.24 11.45 -10.11
C LYS A 251 -0.87 12.03 -9.23
N LEU A 252 -0.68 13.24 -8.72
CA LEU A 252 -1.68 13.92 -7.88
C LEU A 252 -2.99 14.19 -8.63
N ASP A 253 -2.91 14.63 -9.89
CA ASP A 253 -4.11 14.82 -10.73
C ASP A 253 -4.80 13.49 -11.07
N ALA A 254 -4.04 12.42 -11.28
CA ALA A 254 -4.60 11.08 -11.46
C ALA A 254 -5.38 10.60 -10.23
N ILE A 255 -4.88 10.85 -9.01
CA ILE A 255 -5.61 10.56 -7.77
C ILE A 255 -6.94 11.32 -7.71
N LYS A 256 -6.94 12.63 -8.02
CA LYS A 256 -8.17 13.43 -8.05
C LYS A 256 -9.19 12.91 -9.06
N GLU A 257 -8.73 12.45 -10.23
CA GLU A 257 -9.58 11.82 -11.24
C GLU A 257 -10.17 10.50 -10.72
N MET A 258 -9.35 9.66 -10.08
CA MET A 258 -9.79 8.41 -9.47
C MET A 258 -10.83 8.66 -8.36
N GLN A 259 -10.63 9.69 -7.54
CA GLN A 259 -11.58 10.07 -6.49
C GLN A 259 -12.95 10.45 -7.07
N LYS A 260 -12.98 11.17 -8.20
CA LYS A 260 -14.22 11.52 -8.90
C LYS A 260 -14.88 10.32 -9.57
N ARG A 261 -14.09 9.39 -10.12
CA ARG A 261 -14.59 8.25 -10.91
C ARG A 261 -15.04 7.07 -10.04
N TYR A 262 -14.25 6.72 -9.03
CA TYR A 262 -14.45 5.52 -8.22
C TYR A 262 -14.97 5.84 -6.81
N GLY A 263 -14.70 7.04 -6.29
CA GLY A 263 -14.97 7.42 -4.90
C GLY A 263 -13.72 7.33 -4.03
N ALA A 264 -13.88 6.93 -2.76
CA ALA A 264 -12.77 6.87 -1.80
C ALA A 264 -11.57 6.09 -2.37
N THR A 265 -10.43 6.78 -2.45
CA THR A 265 -9.23 6.31 -3.15
C THR A 265 -8.06 6.25 -2.18
N GLY A 266 -7.39 5.10 -2.14
CA GLY A 266 -6.12 4.94 -1.44
C GLY A 266 -4.95 5.11 -2.38
N MET A 267 -3.77 5.43 -1.86
CA MET A 267 -2.52 5.40 -2.62
C MET A 267 -1.44 4.67 -1.84
N THR A 268 -0.66 3.83 -2.50
CA THR A 268 0.56 3.24 -1.94
C THR A 268 1.79 3.89 -2.56
N GLY A 269 2.81 4.18 -1.75
CA GLY A 269 4.08 4.70 -2.26
C GLY A 269 5.24 4.54 -1.27
N ASP A 270 6.46 4.78 -1.77
CA ASP A 270 7.70 4.82 -0.98
C ASP A 270 7.98 6.22 -0.39
N GLY A 271 7.21 7.22 -0.84
CA GLY A 271 7.02 8.56 -0.29
C GLY A 271 8.16 9.57 -0.43
N ILE A 272 9.17 9.31 -1.27
CA ILE A 272 10.05 10.39 -1.75
C ILE A 272 9.33 11.13 -2.89
N ASN A 273 8.94 10.41 -3.93
CA ASN A 273 8.30 10.98 -5.12
C ASN A 273 6.77 11.05 -4.99
N ASP A 274 6.22 10.31 -4.03
CA ASP A 274 4.78 10.08 -3.89
C ASP A 274 4.14 10.84 -2.73
N ALA A 275 4.91 11.56 -1.90
CA ALA A 275 4.37 12.25 -0.73
C ALA A 275 3.19 13.19 -1.04
N PRO A 276 3.22 14.03 -2.11
CA PRO A 276 2.07 14.87 -2.45
C PRO A 276 0.82 14.06 -2.82
N ALA A 277 1.01 12.94 -3.52
CA ALA A 277 -0.10 12.11 -3.99
C ALA A 277 -0.65 11.21 -2.86
N LEU A 278 0.21 10.75 -1.95
CA LEU A 278 -0.16 10.08 -0.69
C LEU A 278 -1.04 10.99 0.19
N ALA A 279 -0.68 12.27 0.32
CA ALA A 279 -1.45 13.23 1.11
C ALA A 279 -2.78 13.65 0.45
N GLN A 280 -2.91 13.52 -0.87
CA GLN A 280 -4.15 13.82 -1.61
C GLN A 280 -5.16 12.66 -1.56
N ALA A 281 -4.68 11.43 -1.38
CA ALA A 281 -5.54 10.26 -1.25
C ALA A 281 -6.39 10.33 0.03
N ASP A 282 -7.53 9.62 0.04
CA ASP A 282 -8.35 9.52 1.25
C ASP A 282 -7.64 8.69 2.33
N ILE A 283 -6.80 7.74 1.89
CA ILE A 283 -5.89 6.96 2.76
C ILE A 283 -4.55 6.75 2.05
N GLY A 284 -3.49 7.32 2.61
CA GLY A 284 -2.11 7.06 2.19
C GLY A 284 -1.53 5.82 2.88
N PHE A 285 -0.95 4.91 2.08
CA PHE A 285 -0.22 3.72 2.53
C PHE A 285 1.27 3.88 2.23
N ALA A 286 2.10 4.01 3.26
CA ALA A 286 3.55 3.99 3.11
C ALA A 286 4.10 2.57 3.24
N MET A 287 5.03 2.20 2.34
CA MET A 287 5.77 0.95 2.39
C MET A 287 7.05 1.14 3.22
N GLY A 288 7.13 0.47 4.38
CA GLY A 288 8.00 0.81 5.51
C GLY A 288 9.25 -0.06 5.73
N GLY A 289 9.64 -0.93 4.78
CA GLY A 289 10.95 -1.58 4.80
C GLY A 289 12.04 -0.77 4.08
N ALA A 290 11.65 0.15 3.21
CA ALA A 290 12.53 1.06 2.46
C ALA A 290 12.03 2.52 2.37
N GLY A 291 10.85 2.83 2.90
CA GLY A 291 10.28 4.19 2.85
C GLY A 291 11.07 5.19 3.71
N THR A 292 11.21 6.41 3.20
CA THR A 292 11.89 7.49 3.93
C THR A 292 11.07 8.00 5.11
N ASP A 293 11.71 8.64 6.08
CA ASP A 293 11.02 9.26 7.23
C ASP A 293 9.88 10.19 6.78
N THR A 294 10.06 10.89 5.65
CA THR A 294 9.04 11.75 5.03
C THR A 294 7.80 10.99 4.56
N ALA A 295 7.96 9.77 4.04
CA ALA A 295 6.87 8.90 3.62
C ALA A 295 6.05 8.43 4.81
N MET A 296 6.76 8.02 5.87
CA MET A 296 6.15 7.59 7.11
C MET A 296 5.42 8.74 7.80
N GLU A 297 5.89 9.98 7.69
CA GLU A 297 5.19 11.16 8.20
C GLU A 297 3.93 11.51 7.40
N ALA A 298 3.98 11.42 6.06
CA ALA A 298 2.87 11.77 5.19
C ALA A 298 1.74 10.73 5.14
N ALA A 299 2.02 9.45 5.35
CA ALA A 299 1.02 8.39 5.22
C ALA A 299 0.16 8.19 6.47
N ASP A 300 -1.08 7.76 6.27
CA ASP A 300 -2.04 7.46 7.34
C ASP A 300 -1.86 6.03 7.89
N VAL A 301 -1.44 5.12 7.01
CA VAL A 301 -1.16 3.71 7.30
C VAL A 301 0.25 3.37 6.84
N VAL A 302 1.04 2.75 7.70
CA VAL A 302 2.41 2.30 7.40
C VAL A 302 2.47 0.77 7.43
N ILE A 303 2.99 0.18 6.36
CA ILE A 303 3.16 -1.27 6.19
C ILE A 303 4.63 -1.62 6.46
N MET A 304 4.92 -2.26 7.59
CA MET A 304 6.30 -2.44 8.07
C MET A 304 7.15 -3.41 7.23
N ASN A 305 6.55 -4.26 6.39
CA ASN A 305 7.25 -5.37 5.72
C ASN A 305 7.20 -5.31 4.18
N ASP A 306 6.87 -4.15 3.60
CA ASP A 306 6.71 -3.93 2.16
C ASP A 306 5.81 -4.97 1.45
N ASN A 307 4.89 -5.60 2.18
CA ASN A 307 3.98 -6.57 1.59
C ASN A 307 2.64 -5.91 1.22
N LEU A 308 2.38 -5.80 -0.08
CA LEU A 308 1.15 -5.21 -0.62
C LEU A 308 -0.13 -5.92 -0.15
N GLU A 309 -0.07 -7.20 0.22
CA GLU A 309 -1.22 -7.95 0.78
C GLU A 309 -1.78 -7.29 2.04
N ARG A 310 -0.94 -6.53 2.77
CA ARG A 310 -1.35 -5.80 3.96
C ARG A 310 -2.33 -4.68 3.65
N VAL A 311 -2.31 -4.10 2.45
CA VAL A 311 -3.34 -3.13 2.02
C VAL A 311 -4.72 -3.79 1.99
N ALA A 312 -4.84 -4.95 1.34
CA ALA A 312 -6.08 -5.73 1.32
C ALA A 312 -6.51 -6.18 2.73
N GLU A 313 -5.53 -6.54 3.57
CA GLU A 313 -5.78 -6.87 4.96
C GLU A 313 -6.31 -5.69 5.78
N THR A 314 -5.81 -4.47 5.59
CA THR A 314 -6.35 -3.26 6.24
C THR A 314 -7.82 -3.06 5.87
N VAL A 315 -8.19 -3.23 4.59
CA VAL A 315 -9.59 -3.14 4.15
C VAL A 315 -10.45 -4.24 4.80
N ARG A 316 -9.95 -5.48 4.88
CA ARG A 316 -10.63 -6.60 5.58
C ARG A 316 -10.81 -6.31 7.07
N LEU A 317 -9.77 -5.80 7.72
CA LEU A 317 -9.78 -5.45 9.12
C LEU A 317 -10.81 -4.35 9.38
N SER A 318 -10.80 -3.28 8.59
CA SER A 318 -11.79 -2.20 8.65
C SER A 318 -13.23 -2.71 8.53
N LYS A 319 -13.52 -3.55 7.53
CA LYS A 319 -14.85 -4.18 7.35
C LYS A 319 -15.27 -5.00 8.56
N ARG A 320 -14.35 -5.79 9.15
CA ARG A 320 -14.62 -6.60 10.35
C ARG A 320 -14.85 -5.72 11.59
N THR A 321 -14.03 -4.69 11.79
CA THR A 321 -14.18 -3.72 12.87
C THR A 321 -15.54 -3.04 12.79
N HIS A 322 -15.95 -2.62 11.60
CA HIS A 322 -17.26 -2.01 11.39
C HIS A 322 -18.43 -2.96 11.69
N ALA A 323 -18.33 -4.23 11.27
CA ALA A 323 -19.36 -5.23 11.56
C ALA A 323 -19.51 -5.45 13.08
N ILE A 324 -18.40 -5.54 13.82
CA ILE A 324 -18.41 -5.69 15.28
C ILE A 324 -18.96 -4.43 15.97
N LEU A 325 -18.60 -3.24 15.46
CA LEU A 325 -19.14 -1.98 15.97
C LEU A 325 -20.66 -1.94 15.84
N TRP A 326 -21.21 -2.29 14.67
CA TRP A 326 -22.66 -2.37 14.47
C TRP A 326 -23.32 -3.43 15.33
N GLN A 327 -22.72 -4.61 15.50
CA GLN A 327 -23.23 -5.63 16.43
C GLN A 327 -23.34 -5.08 17.84
N ASN A 328 -22.31 -4.37 18.31
CA ASN A 328 -22.29 -3.79 19.65
C ASN A 328 -23.32 -2.67 19.81
N ILE A 329 -23.47 -1.80 18.80
CA ILE A 329 -24.50 -0.74 18.79
C ILE A 329 -25.89 -1.36 18.82
N THR A 330 -26.17 -2.34 17.96
CA THR A 330 -27.46 -3.04 17.92
C THR A 330 -27.74 -3.76 19.23
N LEU A 331 -26.75 -4.40 19.83
CA LEU A 331 -26.88 -5.06 21.14
C LEU A 331 -27.20 -4.05 22.25
N ALA A 332 -26.43 -2.97 22.34
CA ALA A 332 -26.60 -1.94 23.37
C ALA A 332 -27.96 -1.25 23.27
N LEU A 333 -28.37 -0.85 22.05
CA LEU A 333 -29.68 -0.23 21.80
C LEU A 333 -30.83 -1.23 21.94
N GLY A 334 -30.64 -2.49 21.56
CA GLY A 334 -31.62 -3.55 21.69
C GLY A 334 -31.97 -3.83 23.15
N ILE A 335 -30.95 -4.05 24.00
CA ILE A 335 -31.14 -4.25 25.44
C ILE A 335 -31.85 -3.03 26.05
N LYS A 336 -31.42 -1.82 25.72
CA LYS A 336 -32.08 -0.58 26.19
C LYS A 336 -33.54 -0.49 25.79
N SER A 337 -33.86 -0.83 24.55
CA SER A 337 -35.23 -0.78 24.04
C SER A 337 -36.14 -1.75 24.79
N VAL A 338 -35.67 -2.97 25.05
CA VAL A 338 -36.40 -3.96 25.85
C VAL A 338 -36.66 -3.46 27.27
N PHE A 339 -35.63 -2.91 27.93
CA PHE A 339 -35.78 -2.36 29.29
C PHE A 339 -36.64 -1.10 29.36
N LEU A 340 -36.60 -0.26 28.32
CA LEU A 340 -37.47 0.91 28.19
C LEU A 340 -38.94 0.49 28.11
N VAL A 341 -39.26 -0.51 27.29
CA VAL A 341 -40.62 -1.07 27.20
C VAL A 341 -41.06 -1.66 28.53
N MET A 342 -40.20 -2.45 29.19
CA MET A 342 -40.52 -3.01 30.53
C MET A 342 -40.76 -1.91 31.58
N ALA A 343 -40.02 -0.80 31.52
CA ALA A 343 -40.22 0.33 32.42
C ALA A 343 -41.56 1.04 32.18
N VAL A 344 -41.99 1.17 30.92
CA VAL A 344 -43.30 1.73 30.56
C VAL A 344 -44.44 0.81 31.01
N VAL A 345 -44.30 -0.51 30.85
CA VAL A 345 -45.28 -1.52 31.32
C VAL A 345 -45.28 -1.64 32.85
N GLY A 346 -44.26 -1.10 33.53
CA GLY A 346 -44.17 -1.04 34.99
C GLY A 346 -43.55 -2.29 35.63
N THR A 347 -42.95 -3.18 34.83
CA THR A 347 -42.27 -4.39 35.33
C THR A 347 -40.79 -4.17 35.58
N ALA A 348 -40.17 -3.09 35.07
CA ALA A 348 -38.76 -2.82 35.29
C ALA A 348 -38.48 -2.15 36.64
N THR A 349 -37.45 -2.62 37.33
CA THR A 349 -36.90 -2.04 38.56
C THR A 349 -35.53 -1.41 38.31
N MET A 350 -35.09 -0.53 39.22
CA MET A 350 -33.79 0.14 39.13
C MET A 350 -32.61 -0.84 39.09
N TRP A 351 -32.63 -1.90 39.92
CA TRP A 351 -31.52 -2.87 39.97
C TRP A 351 -31.39 -3.65 38.65
N MET A 352 -32.51 -4.03 38.02
CA MET A 352 -32.47 -4.75 36.74
C MET A 352 -31.90 -3.87 35.62
N ALA A 353 -32.24 -2.58 35.63
CA ALA A 353 -31.68 -1.62 34.68
C ALA A 353 -30.16 -1.50 34.82
N VAL A 354 -29.66 -1.37 36.05
CA VAL A 354 -28.22 -1.29 36.32
C VAL A 354 -27.51 -2.58 35.92
N PHE A 355 -28.07 -3.73 36.28
CA PHE A 355 -27.51 -5.04 35.92
C PHE A 355 -27.45 -5.22 34.39
N ALA A 356 -28.50 -4.84 33.68
CA ALA A 356 -28.56 -4.94 32.22
C ALA A 356 -27.54 -4.03 31.52
N ASP A 357 -27.36 -2.79 31.98
CA ASP A 357 -26.40 -1.85 31.38
C ASP A 357 -24.94 -2.28 31.63
N MET A 358 -24.64 -2.80 32.82
CA MET A 358 -23.33 -3.40 33.14
C MET A 358 -23.08 -4.68 32.34
N GLY A 359 -24.07 -5.57 32.26
CA GLY A 359 -24.00 -6.78 31.45
C GLY A 359 -23.79 -6.48 29.96
N ALA A 360 -24.54 -5.51 29.41
CA ALA A 360 -24.39 -5.04 28.04
C ALA A 360 -22.98 -4.48 27.79
N SER A 361 -22.45 -3.70 28.73
CA SER A 361 -21.10 -3.14 28.65
C SER A 361 -20.04 -4.24 28.60
N LEU A 362 -20.14 -5.26 29.45
CA LEU A 362 -19.22 -6.41 29.44
C LEU A 362 -19.31 -7.20 28.12
N LEU A 363 -20.51 -7.42 27.59
CA LEU A 363 -20.71 -8.12 26.32
C LEU A 363 -20.10 -7.36 25.14
N VAL A 364 -20.34 -6.04 25.07
CA VAL A 364 -19.77 -5.16 24.05
C VAL A 364 -18.24 -5.15 24.11
N VAL A 365 -17.67 -5.05 25.32
CA VAL A 365 -16.22 -5.09 25.53
C VAL A 365 -15.65 -6.44 25.08
N ALA A 366 -16.26 -7.55 25.49
CA ALA A 366 -15.83 -8.89 25.11
C ALA A 366 -15.89 -9.10 23.58
N ASN A 367 -16.94 -8.59 22.92
CA ASN A 367 -17.08 -8.68 21.47
C ASN A 367 -16.06 -7.79 20.74
N GLY A 368 -15.79 -6.58 21.23
CA GLY A 368 -14.74 -5.71 20.70
C GLY A 368 -13.35 -6.36 20.76
N LEU A 369 -13.03 -6.99 21.90
CA LEU A 369 -11.77 -7.71 22.10
C LEU A 369 -11.62 -8.96 21.20
N ARG A 370 -12.70 -9.46 20.58
CA ARG A 370 -12.65 -10.58 19.63
C ARG A 370 -11.78 -10.25 18.41
N LEU A 371 -11.64 -8.97 18.03
CA LEU A 371 -10.73 -8.53 16.97
C LEU A 371 -9.28 -8.95 17.22
N LEU A 372 -8.87 -9.04 18.50
CA LEU A 372 -7.54 -9.48 18.88
C LEU A 372 -7.29 -10.98 18.70
N ARG A 373 -8.36 -11.80 18.60
CA ARG A 373 -8.26 -13.27 18.55
C ARG A 373 -8.25 -13.85 17.14
N GLY A 374 -8.55 -13.06 16.10
CA GLY A 374 -8.47 -13.51 14.70
C GLY A 374 -7.04 -13.78 14.19
N THR A 375 -6.07 -13.94 15.10
CA THR A 375 -4.61 -13.95 14.93
C THR A 375 -4.04 -15.35 14.65
N GLN A 376 -4.71 -16.17 13.84
CA GLN A 376 -4.03 -17.35 13.29
C GLN A 376 -3.18 -16.87 12.11
N VAL A 377 -1.95 -16.50 12.43
CA VAL A 377 -0.86 -16.39 11.45
C VAL A 377 -0.51 -17.83 11.09
N GLU A 378 -0.86 -18.26 9.87
CA GLU A 378 -0.33 -19.50 9.33
C GLU A 378 1.21 -19.35 9.26
N PRO A 379 1.99 -20.22 9.92
CA PRO A 379 3.43 -20.10 9.86
C PRO A 379 3.87 -20.33 8.43
N ALA A 380 4.65 -19.38 7.90
CA ALA A 380 5.30 -19.48 6.60
C ALA A 380 5.92 -20.87 6.45
N THR A 381 5.44 -21.61 5.45
CA THR A 381 6.00 -22.89 5.03
C THR A 381 7.49 -22.69 4.81
N LYS A 382 8.32 -23.30 5.69
CA LYS A 382 9.77 -23.34 5.50
C LYS A 382 10.04 -23.94 4.11
N PRO A 383 10.95 -23.36 3.31
CA PRO A 383 11.36 -24.00 2.08
C PRO A 383 11.91 -25.39 2.42
N SER A 384 11.36 -26.39 1.74
CA SER A 384 11.85 -27.76 1.70
C SER A 384 13.37 -27.72 1.52
N ARG A 385 14.11 -28.11 2.56
CA ARG A 385 15.50 -28.54 2.39
C ARG A 385 15.43 -29.83 1.58
N SER A 386 15.50 -29.71 0.25
CA SER A 386 15.79 -30.85 -0.60
C SER A 386 17.15 -31.39 -0.18
N GLU A 387 17.11 -32.65 0.24
CA GLU A 387 18.20 -33.49 0.68
C GLU A 387 19.37 -33.44 -0.31
N THR A 388 20.47 -32.82 0.10
CA THR A 388 21.79 -33.15 -0.46
C THR A 388 22.18 -34.50 0.14
N LYS A 389 21.74 -35.59 -0.49
CA LYS A 389 22.30 -36.92 -0.24
C LYS A 389 23.74 -36.94 -0.75
N GLU A 390 24.63 -36.67 0.17
CA GLU A 390 25.83 -37.46 0.45
C GLU A 390 26.07 -38.63 -0.51
N HIS A 391 26.84 -38.39 -1.58
CA HIS A 391 27.60 -39.43 -2.25
C HIS A 391 29.03 -39.39 -1.71
N ALA A 392 29.22 -40.07 -0.58
CA ALA A 392 30.52 -40.57 -0.16
C ALA A 392 30.55 -42.08 -0.40
N HIS A 393 31.66 -42.52 -0.99
CA HIS A 393 32.16 -43.89 -1.20
C HIS A 393 31.81 -44.65 -2.50
N SER A 394 32.90 -44.89 -3.26
CA SER A 394 33.33 -46.18 -3.84
C SER A 394 33.46 -46.22 -5.37
N HIS A 395 34.57 -45.70 -5.92
CA HIS A 395 35.64 -46.48 -6.57
C HIS A 395 36.67 -45.58 -7.25
#